data_AF-A0A914WK15-F1
#
_entry.id   AF-A0A914WK15-F1
#
_cell.length_a   1.000
_cell.length_b   1.000
_cell.length_c   1.000
_cell.angle_alpha   90.00
_cell.angle_beta   90.00
_cell.angle_gamma   90.00
#
_symmetry.space_group_name_H-M   'P 1'
#
loop_
_entity.id
_entity.type
_entity.pdbx_description
1 polymer ?
#
loop_
_entity_poly.entity_id
_entity_poly.type
_entity_poly.pdbx_seq_one_letter_code
_entity_poly.pdbx_strand_id
1 'polypeptide(L)'
;MSLLDDVDESLFESSDFEDDEPTTSDKRKDGKSGGDEKKGCFRRELRSMVYGFGDDKVPYAETIEILDEIVVEYVRLIIMRAMDVGKSGKVTLEDIHYLIRRDVKKYGRVKDLLSMSEELKKARKAFDEAKY
;
A
#
# COMPACT_ATOMS: atom_id res chain seq x y z
N MET A 1 -21.73 27.76 -33.01
CA MET A 1 -21.19 26.40 -32.80
C MET A 1 -20.28 26.45 -31.59
N SER A 2 -20.92 26.38 -30.42
CA SER A 2 -20.32 26.10 -29.13
C SER A 2 -20.03 24.62 -29.06
N LEU A 3 -18.78 24.25 -28.82
CA LEU A 3 -18.38 22.85 -28.70
C LEU A 3 -17.23 22.78 -27.69
N LEU A 4 -17.51 23.09 -26.42
CA LEU A 4 -16.52 22.97 -25.35
C LEU A 4 -17.08 22.97 -23.91
N ASP A 5 -18.38 22.83 -23.68
CA ASP A 5 -18.92 22.66 -22.33
C ASP A 5 -20.01 21.59 -22.35
N ASP A 6 -19.61 20.32 -22.23
CA ASP A 6 -20.45 19.21 -21.78
C ASP A 6 -19.49 18.07 -21.36
N VAL A 7 -18.64 18.35 -20.36
CA VAL A 7 -18.04 17.26 -19.57
C VAL A 7 -19.10 16.88 -18.55
N ASP A 8 -19.74 15.75 -18.82
CA ASP A 8 -20.82 15.16 -18.04
C ASP A 8 -20.42 14.96 -16.56
N GLU A 9 -20.83 15.91 -15.70
CA GLU A 9 -20.66 15.84 -14.24
C GLU A 9 -21.40 14.64 -13.62
N SER A 10 -22.31 13.98 -14.34
CA SER A 10 -23.03 12.79 -13.84
C SER A 10 -22.17 11.52 -13.77
N LEU A 11 -21.00 11.51 -14.43
CA LEU A 11 -20.08 10.37 -14.40
C LEU A 11 -19.34 10.24 -13.05
N PHE A 12 -19.20 11.34 -12.29
CA PHE A 12 -18.59 11.31 -10.97
C PHE A 12 -19.61 10.95 -9.86
N GLU A 13 -20.91 11.13 -10.12
CA GLU A 13 -21.98 10.95 -9.13
C GLU A 13 -22.49 9.50 -9.03
N SER A 14 -22.12 8.61 -9.95
CA SER A 14 -22.50 7.19 -9.90
C SER A 14 -21.43 6.27 -9.30
N SER A 15 -20.40 6.81 -8.64
CA SER A 15 -19.68 6.04 -7.62
C SER A 15 -20.53 5.95 -6.35
N ASP A 16 -21.70 5.32 -6.49
CA ASP A 16 -22.37 4.67 -5.38
C ASP A 16 -21.40 3.56 -4.94
N PHE A 17 -20.56 3.92 -3.98
CA PHE A 17 -19.91 2.99 -3.10
C PHE A 17 -21.07 2.31 -2.38
N GLU A 18 -21.64 1.28 -3.00
CA GLU A 18 -22.43 0.30 -2.28
C GLU A 18 -21.53 -0.15 -1.13
N ASP A 19 -21.86 0.39 0.02
CA ASP A 19 -21.32 0.06 1.32
C ASP A 19 -21.76 -1.38 1.54
N ASP A 20 -20.97 -2.32 1.01
CA ASP A 20 -21.05 -3.72 1.38
C ASP A 20 -20.67 -3.75 2.86
N GLU A 21 -21.72 -3.61 3.68
CA GLU A 21 -21.70 -3.58 5.14
C GLU A 21 -20.78 -4.73 5.59
N PRO A 22 -19.58 -4.44 6.11
CA PRO A 22 -18.73 -5.49 6.62
C PRO A 22 -19.42 -6.01 7.88
N THR A 23 -20.18 -7.09 7.73
CA THR A 23 -20.95 -7.73 8.81
C THR A 23 -20.10 -7.72 10.06
N THR A 24 -20.50 -6.86 11.00
CA THR A 24 -19.65 -6.47 12.12
C THR A 24 -19.38 -7.70 12.98
N SER A 25 -18.17 -8.24 12.88
CA SER A 25 -17.59 -9.06 13.95
C SER A 25 -16.07 -8.97 14.01
N ASP A 26 -15.50 -7.84 13.59
CA ASP A 26 -14.09 -7.54 13.88
C ASP A 26 -13.96 -6.87 15.26
N LYS A 27 -14.15 -7.70 16.29
CA LYS A 27 -13.70 -7.35 17.65
C LYS A 27 -12.18 -7.27 17.61
N ARG A 28 -11.64 -6.06 17.69
CA ARG A 28 -10.24 -5.81 18.05
C ARG A 28 -9.93 -6.53 19.36
N LYS A 29 -9.32 -7.72 19.27
CA LYS A 29 -8.73 -8.43 20.40
C LYS A 29 -7.25 -8.11 20.43
N ASP A 30 -6.90 -7.07 21.16
CA ASP A 30 -5.59 -6.94 21.75
C ASP A 30 -5.42 -8.06 22.79
N GLY A 31 -4.65 -9.10 22.46
CA GLY A 31 -4.12 -10.03 23.47
C GLY A 31 -4.00 -11.51 23.08
N LYS A 32 -2.74 -11.93 22.90
CA LYS A 32 -2.12 -13.21 23.30
C LYS A 32 -2.24 -14.43 22.35
N SER A 33 -1.13 -14.65 21.65
CA SER A 33 -0.45 -15.92 21.34
C SER A 33 -1.29 -17.18 21.08
N GLY A 34 -1.45 -17.54 19.80
CA GLY A 34 -1.84 -18.86 19.32
C GLY A 34 -1.38 -19.00 17.87
N GLY A 35 -0.65 -20.07 17.56
CA GLY A 35 0.00 -20.28 16.26
C GLY A 35 -0.97 -20.68 15.16
N ASP A 36 -1.77 -19.73 14.70
CA ASP A 36 -2.45 -19.81 13.42
C ASP A 36 -1.71 -18.89 12.44
N GLU A 37 -1.11 -19.47 11.41
CA GLU A 37 -0.51 -18.72 10.31
C GLU A 37 -1.54 -17.71 9.83
N LYS A 38 -1.25 -16.40 10.01
CA LYS A 38 -2.14 -15.29 9.66
C LYS A 38 -2.36 -15.24 8.15
N LYS A 39 -3.22 -16.12 7.63
CA LYS A 39 -3.70 -16.08 6.25
C LYS A 39 -4.56 -14.83 6.07
N GLY A 40 -4.34 -14.08 5.00
CA GLY A 40 -5.15 -12.90 4.67
C GLY A 40 -4.67 -11.59 5.30
N CYS A 41 -3.36 -11.33 5.32
CA CYS A 41 -2.81 -10.11 5.93
C CYS A 41 -3.17 -8.82 5.16
N PHE A 42 -3.36 -8.91 3.84
CA PHE A 42 -3.54 -7.75 2.97
C PHE A 42 -4.84 -7.79 2.15
N ARG A 43 -5.80 -8.66 2.49
CA ARG A 43 -7.01 -8.87 1.64
C ARG A 43 -7.79 -7.59 1.35
N ARG A 44 -7.92 -6.70 2.34
CA ARG A 44 -8.66 -5.44 2.19
C ARG A 44 -7.89 -4.45 1.32
N GLU A 45 -6.60 -4.29 1.59
CA GLU A 45 -5.72 -3.37 0.89
C GLU A 45 -5.50 -3.81 -0.57
N LEU A 46 -5.41 -5.13 -0.80
CA LEU A 46 -5.26 -5.71 -2.14
C LEU A 46 -6.50 -5.48 -3.01
N ARG A 47 -7.72 -5.56 -2.47
CA ARG A 47 -8.93 -5.22 -3.24
C ARG A 47 -8.88 -3.80 -3.79
N SER A 48 -8.57 -2.81 -2.95
CA SER A 48 -8.45 -1.42 -3.39
C SER A 48 -7.28 -1.22 -4.37
N MET A 49 -6.17 -1.92 -4.17
CA MET A 49 -5.01 -1.83 -5.04
C MET A 49 -5.30 -2.40 -6.44
N VAL A 50 -5.90 -3.58 -6.51
CA VAL A 50 -6.22 -4.29 -7.74
C VAL A 50 -7.22 -3.51 -8.59
N TYR A 51 -8.25 -2.92 -7.97
CA TYR A 51 -9.12 -1.94 -8.62
C TYR A 51 -8.35 -0.72 -9.15
N GLY A 52 -7.41 -0.18 -8.36
CA GLY A 52 -6.53 0.92 -8.78
C GLY A 52 -5.61 0.58 -9.97
N PHE A 53 -5.39 -0.71 -10.25
CA PHE A 53 -4.69 -1.19 -11.44
C PHE A 53 -5.62 -1.47 -12.63
N GLY A 54 -6.92 -1.22 -12.50
CA GLY A 54 -7.92 -1.34 -13.56
C GLY A 54 -8.67 -2.67 -13.57
N ASP A 55 -8.61 -3.45 -12.50
CA ASP A 55 -9.46 -4.63 -12.32
C ASP A 55 -10.87 -4.24 -11.83
N ASP A 56 -11.75 -5.21 -11.65
CA ASP A 56 -13.11 -4.99 -11.15
C ASP A 56 -13.14 -4.44 -9.71
N LYS A 57 -14.20 -3.66 -9.41
CA LYS A 57 -14.46 -3.12 -8.07
C LYS A 57 -14.63 -4.23 -7.02
N VAL A 58 -15.18 -5.37 -7.44
CA VAL A 58 -15.35 -6.58 -6.64
C VAL A 58 -14.62 -7.74 -7.34
N PRO A 59 -13.30 -7.88 -7.14
CA PRO A 59 -12.53 -8.96 -7.76
C PRO A 59 -12.82 -10.29 -7.08
N TYR A 60 -12.55 -11.40 -7.78
CA TYR A 60 -12.73 -12.75 -7.24
C TYR A 60 -11.93 -12.97 -5.95
N ALA A 61 -12.54 -13.66 -4.98
CA ALA A 61 -11.92 -13.91 -3.68
C ALA A 61 -10.64 -14.76 -3.82
N GLU A 62 -10.64 -15.69 -4.76
CA GLU A 62 -9.52 -16.55 -5.13
C GLU A 62 -8.35 -15.73 -5.69
N THR A 63 -8.62 -14.71 -6.52
CA THR A 63 -7.58 -13.80 -7.03
C THR A 63 -6.90 -13.07 -5.89
N ILE A 64 -7.68 -12.53 -4.95
CA ILE A 64 -7.14 -11.81 -3.79
C ILE A 64 -6.35 -12.74 -2.86
N GLU A 65 -6.80 -13.98 -2.68
CA GLU A 65 -6.09 -15.00 -1.91
C GLU A 65 -4.72 -15.32 -2.50
N ILE A 66 -4.67 -15.61 -3.80
CA ILE A 66 -3.43 -15.90 -4.50
C ILE A 66 -2.48 -14.69 -4.47
N LEU A 67 -3.01 -13.47 -4.67
CA LEU A 67 -2.21 -12.26 -4.57
C LEU A 67 -1.64 -12.04 -3.17
N ASP A 68 -2.39 -12.32 -2.10
CA ASP A 68 -1.90 -12.24 -0.72
C ASP A 68 -0.71 -13.17 -0.51
N GLU A 69 -0.80 -14.41 -0.98
CA GLU A 69 0.30 -15.38 -0.91
C GLU A 69 1.53 -14.93 -1.71
N ILE A 70 1.34 -14.46 -2.94
CA ILE A 70 2.41 -13.98 -3.81
C ILE A 70 3.12 -12.77 -3.18
N VAL A 71 2.37 -11.83 -2.59
CA VAL A 71 2.93 -10.62 -1.98
C VAL A 71 3.74 -10.96 -0.74
N VAL A 72 3.24 -11.85 0.13
CA VAL A 72 3.98 -12.31 1.30
C VAL A 72 5.29 -12.96 0.89
N GLU A 73 5.26 -13.84 -0.11
CA GLU A 73 6.47 -14.51 -0.59
C GLU A 73 7.44 -13.54 -1.27
N TYR A 74 6.93 -12.56 -2.02
CA TYR A 74 7.76 -11.51 -2.62
C TYR A 74 8.49 -10.69 -1.54
N VAL A 75 7.80 -10.27 -0.48
CA VAL A 75 8.41 -9.53 0.63
C VAL A 75 9.48 -10.38 1.31
N ARG A 76 9.18 -11.66 1.58
CA ARG A 76 10.14 -12.62 2.16
C ARG A 76 11.40 -12.72 1.30
N LEU A 77 11.25 -12.90 0.00
CA LEU A 77 12.35 -13.02 -0.95
C LEU A 77 13.23 -11.76 -0.98
N ILE A 78 12.62 -10.57 -0.99
CA ILE A 78 13.37 -9.31 -0.96
C ILE A 78 14.16 -9.16 0.34
N ILE A 79 13.56 -9.50 1.49
CA ILE A 79 14.24 -9.42 2.79
C ILE A 79 15.40 -10.42 2.85
N MET A 80 15.22 -11.65 2.37
CA MET A 80 16.30 -12.64 2.32
C MET A 80 17.47 -12.13 1.47
N ARG A 81 17.20 -11.57 0.28
CA ARG A 81 18.24 -10.96 -0.55
C ARG A 81 18.91 -9.77 0.12
N ALA A 82 18.17 -9.00 0.93
CA ALA A 82 18.73 -7.86 1.65
C ALA A 82 19.66 -8.32 2.78
N MET A 83 19.34 -9.44 3.43
CA MET A 83 20.19 -10.08 4.43
C MET A 83 21.53 -10.55 3.83
N ASP A 84 21.52 -11.05 2.59
CA ASP A 84 22.74 -11.53 1.91
C ASP A 84 23.69 -10.38 1.52
N VAL A 85 23.16 -9.19 1.28
CA VAL A 85 23.94 -8.00 0.90
C VAL A 85 24.37 -7.19 2.13
N GLY A 86 23.52 -7.12 3.15
CA GLY A 86 23.71 -6.31 4.34
C GLY A 86 24.65 -6.93 5.38
N LYS A 87 24.70 -6.29 6.55
CA LYS A 87 25.45 -6.83 7.70
C LYS A 87 24.68 -7.99 8.32
N SER A 88 25.41 -9.04 8.69
CA SER A 88 24.81 -10.20 9.36
C SER A 88 24.02 -9.79 10.61
N GLY A 89 22.78 -10.28 10.70
CA GLY A 89 21.90 -10.10 11.85
C GLY A 89 21.00 -8.86 11.84
N LYS A 90 21.15 -7.91 10.90
CA LYS A 90 20.25 -6.74 10.80
C LYS A 90 20.05 -6.29 9.35
N VAL A 91 18.79 -6.20 8.92
CA VAL A 91 18.41 -5.59 7.63
C VAL A 91 18.11 -4.11 7.84
N THR A 92 18.71 -3.26 7.02
CA THR A 92 18.49 -1.81 7.03
C THR A 92 17.73 -1.38 5.76
N LEU A 93 17.19 -0.16 5.78
CA LEU A 93 16.53 0.42 4.59
C LEU A 93 17.52 0.65 3.44
N GLU A 94 18.79 0.89 3.75
CA GLU A 94 19.86 1.05 2.77
C GLU A 94 20.07 -0.23 1.96
N ASP A 95 19.95 -1.40 2.59
CA ASP A 95 20.09 -2.70 1.92
C ASP A 95 18.99 -2.91 0.88
N ILE A 96 17.74 -2.58 1.23
CA ILE A 96 16.60 -2.68 0.32
C ILE A 96 16.73 -1.67 -0.82
N HIS A 97 17.13 -0.42 -0.50
CA HIS A 97 17.37 0.62 -1.49
C HIS A 97 18.47 0.22 -2.48
N TYR A 98 19.54 -0.41 -1.99
CA TYR A 98 20.61 -0.93 -2.82
C TYR A 98 20.16 -2.05 -3.76
N LEU A 99 19.27 -2.95 -3.33
CA LEU A 99 18.72 -4.02 -4.19
C LEU A 99 17.92 -3.47 -5.38
N ILE A 100 17.13 -2.42 -5.15
CA ILE A 100 16.25 -1.86 -6.19
C ILE A 100 16.96 -0.88 -7.13
N ARG A 101 18.24 -0.56 -6.91
CA ARG A 101 18.96 0.51 -7.64
C ARG A 101 19.01 0.37 -9.17
N ARG A 102 18.84 -0.85 -9.68
CA ARG A 102 18.81 -1.13 -11.13
C ARG A 102 17.44 -0.94 -11.76
N ASP A 103 16.38 -0.94 -10.95
CA ASP A 103 15.01 -0.69 -11.40
C ASP A 103 14.74 0.81 -11.34
N VAL A 104 14.91 1.49 -12.48
CA VAL A 104 14.79 2.96 -12.59
C VAL A 104 13.42 3.45 -12.09
N LYS A 105 12.35 2.70 -12.35
CA LYS A 105 10.99 3.09 -11.96
C LYS A 105 10.80 2.99 -10.45
N LYS A 106 11.16 1.85 -9.84
CA LYS A 106 11.05 1.68 -8.38
C LYS A 106 11.99 2.62 -7.63
N TYR A 107 13.22 2.78 -8.12
CA TYR A 107 14.21 3.67 -7.51
C TYR A 107 13.75 5.12 -7.52
N GLY A 108 13.28 5.63 -8.67
CA GLY A 108 12.72 6.98 -8.78
C GLY A 108 11.53 7.17 -7.84
N ARG A 109 10.59 6.22 -7.83
CA ARG A 109 9.40 6.30 -6.97
C ARG A 109 9.75 6.35 -5.48
N VAL A 110 10.71 5.55 -5.02
CA VAL A 110 11.16 5.58 -3.62
C VAL A 110 11.78 6.92 -3.26
N LYS A 111 12.62 7.47 -4.14
CA LYS A 111 13.22 8.80 -3.93
C LYS A 111 12.16 9.88 -3.77
N ASP A 112 11.15 9.90 -4.63
CA ASP A 112 10.07 10.88 -4.57
C ASP A 112 9.26 10.77 -3.27
N LEU A 113 8.91 9.53 -2.88
CA LEU A 113 8.16 9.27 -1.64
C LEU A 113 8.93 9.72 -0.39
N LEU A 114 10.24 9.50 -0.35
CA LEU A 114 11.09 9.94 0.76
C LEU A 114 11.20 11.47 0.80
N SER A 115 11.40 12.13 -0.35
CA SER A 115 11.44 13.60 -0.42
C SER A 115 10.15 14.24 0.09
N MET A 116 8.99 13.75 -0.39
CA MET A 116 7.68 14.25 0.05
C MET A 116 7.45 13.99 1.55
N SER A 117 7.87 12.83 2.06
CA SER A 117 7.78 12.51 3.49
C SER A 117 8.57 13.51 4.34
N GLU A 118 9.78 13.88 3.91
CA GLU A 118 10.61 14.86 4.59
C GLU A 118 10.00 16.27 4.56
N GLU A 119 9.47 16.68 3.41
CA GLU A 119 8.77 17.96 3.26
C GLU A 119 7.55 18.05 4.20
N LEU A 120 6.72 17.01 4.25
CA LEU A 120 5.57 16.95 5.15
C LEU A 120 5.98 17.01 6.63
N LYS A 121 7.07 16.32 7.01
CA LYS A 121 7.61 16.37 8.38
C LYS A 121 8.09 17.78 8.73
N LYS A 122 8.79 18.44 7.81
CA LYS A 122 9.28 19.81 7.99
C LYS A 122 8.13 20.81 8.13
N ALA A 123 7.10 20.68 7.29
CA ALA A 123 5.90 21.52 7.37
C ALA A 123 5.20 21.36 8.73
N ARG A 124 4.95 20.12 9.17
CA ARG A 124 4.33 19.83 10.47
C ARG A 124 5.12 20.45 11.63
N LYS A 125 6.44 20.30 11.62
CA LYS A 125 7.31 20.87 12.66
C LYS A 125 7.21 22.40 12.73
N ALA A 126 7.19 23.08 11.57
CA ALA A 126 7.06 24.53 11.52
C ALA A 126 5.69 25.03 12.05
N PHE A 127 4.61 24.28 11.84
CA PHE A 127 3.30 24.59 12.41
C PHE A 127 3.25 24.40 13.94
N ASP A 128 3.90 23.36 14.45
CA ASP A 128 3.94 23.08 15.90
C ASP A 128 4.80 24.12 16.64
N GLU A 129 5.91 24.56 16.04
CA GLU A 129 6.78 25.61 16.58
C GLU A 129 6.13 27.01 16.56
N ALA A 130 5.21 27.27 15.63
CA ALA A 130 4.48 28.54 15.54
C ALA A 130 3.29 28.66 16.52
N LYS A 131 2.98 27.59 17.27
CA LYS A 131 1.86 27.56 18.22
C LYS A 131 2.24 28.00 19.65
N TYR A 132 3.51 28.37 19.86
CA TYR A 132 4.07 28.88 21.11
C TYR A 132 4.76 30.22 20.89
#